data_AF-A0A7Y3BZF1-F1
#
_entry.id   AF-A0A7Y3BZF1-F1
#
_cell.length_a   1.000
_cell.length_b   1.000
_cell.length_c   1.000
_cell.angle_alpha   90.00
_cell.angle_beta   90.00
_cell.angle_gamma   90.00
#
_symmetry.space_group_name_H-M   'P 1'
#
loop_
_entity.id
_entity.type
_entity.pdbx_description
1 polymer ?
#
loop_
_entity_poly.entity_id
_entity_poly.type
_entity_poly.pdbx_seq_one_letter_code
_entity_poly.pdbx_strand_id
1 'polypeptide(L)' 'MLEGVVVIDLSRILAGPFAAQALAQLGADVIKVEPPEGDPSRGIGPFIGSRSLYFSSLNTGKRGVVIDLKTAEGKARL' A
#
# COMPACT_ATOMS: atom_id res chain seq x y z
N MET A 1 -1.74 1.82 20.08
CA MET A 1 -3.07 2.49 20.02
C MET A 1 -4.03 1.76 19.08
N LEU A 2 -3.55 1.22 17.96
CA LEU A 2 -4.37 0.50 16.97
C LEU A 2 -3.99 -0.98 16.83
N GLU A 3 -3.35 -1.57 17.84
CA GLU A 3 -3.04 -2.99 17.83
C GLU A 3 -4.32 -3.83 17.69
N GLY A 4 -4.27 -4.85 16.85
CA GLY A 4 -5.43 -5.69 16.49
C GLY A 4 -6.36 -5.08 15.43
N VAL A 5 -6.15 -3.82 15.02
CA VAL A 5 -6.90 -3.21 13.90
C VAL A 5 -6.25 -3.60 12.58
N VAL A 6 -7.06 -4.11 11.65
CA VAL A 6 -6.65 -4.40 10.26
C VAL A 6 -7.19 -3.31 9.34
N VAL A 7 -6.34 -2.75 8.48
CA VAL A 7 -6.70 -1.70 7.54
C VAL A 7 -6.39 -2.15 6.11
N ILE A 8 -7.39 -2.10 5.24
CA ILE A 8 -7.21 -2.32 3.80
C ILE A 8 -6.97 -0.97 3.11
N ASP A 9 -5.77 -0.75 2.60
CA ASP A 9 -5.36 0.46 1.88
C ASP A 9 -5.46 0.24 0.36
N LEU A 10 -6.58 0.72 -0.23
CA LEU A 10 -6.83 0.73 -1.67
C LEU A 10 -6.35 2.04 -2.35
N SER A 11 -5.75 2.95 -1.59
CA SER A 11 -5.36 4.26 -2.09
C SER A 11 -4.05 4.22 -2.87
N ARG A 12 -3.69 5.32 -3.54
CA ARG A 12 -2.51 5.42 -4.39
C ARG A 12 -1.79 6.76 -4.24
N ILE A 13 -0.54 6.80 -4.68
CA ILE A 13 0.32 7.98 -4.77
C ILE A 13 0.72 8.58 -3.42
N LEU A 14 -0.09 9.46 -2.81
CA LEU A 14 0.37 10.28 -1.68
C LEU A 14 -0.62 10.34 -0.51
N ALA A 15 -1.75 11.03 -0.66
CA ALA A 15 -2.60 11.40 0.47
C ALA A 15 -3.13 10.18 1.24
N GLY A 16 -3.65 9.19 0.53
CA GLY A 16 -4.13 7.96 1.14
C GLY A 16 -3.00 7.10 1.72
N PRO A 17 -1.90 6.84 0.99
CA PRO A 17 -0.79 6.09 1.54
C PRO A 17 -0.19 6.73 2.80
N PHE A 18 -0.11 8.06 2.86
CA PHE A 18 0.34 8.80 4.03
C PHE A 18 -0.61 8.61 5.23
N ALA A 19 -1.93 8.72 5.02
CA ALA A 19 -2.89 8.47 6.07
C ALA A 19 -2.79 7.03 6.61
N ALA A 20 -2.73 6.04 5.72
CA ALA A 20 -2.58 4.64 6.10
C ALA A 20 -1.22 4.35 6.77
N GLN A 21 -0.16 5.07 6.41
CA GLN A 21 1.13 4.97 7.09
C GLN A 21 1.04 5.44 8.55
N ALA A 22 0.34 6.54 8.81
CA ALA A 22 0.11 7.01 10.17
C ALA A 22 -0.64 5.95 11.01
N LEU A 23 -1.62 5.26 10.42
CA LEU A 23 -2.31 4.15 11.09
C LEU A 23 -1.37 2.97 11.40
N ALA A 24 -0.48 2.61 10.46
CA ALA A 24 0.53 1.59 10.69
C ALA A 24 1.47 1.96 11.84
N GLN A 25 1.93 3.22 11.88
CA GLN A 25 2.80 3.74 12.96
C GLN A 25 2.11 3.72 14.34
N LEU A 26 0.78 3.80 14.38
CA LEU A 26 -0.01 3.68 15.61
C LEU A 26 -0.30 2.23 16.03
N GLY A 27 0.17 1.25 15.25
CA GLY A 27 0.12 -0.19 15.53
C GLY A 27 -0.89 -1.00 14.72
N ALA A 28 -1.54 -0.41 13.71
CA ALA A 28 -2.48 -1.15 12.85
C ALA A 28 -1.73 -2.07 11.88
N ASP A 29 -2.34 -3.21 11.55
CA ASP A 29 -1.90 -4.09 10.47
C ASP A 29 -2.47 -3.59 9.13
N VAL A 30 -1.64 -2.85 8.39
CA VAL A 30 -2.05 -2.20 7.15
C VAL A 30 -1.67 -3.06 5.95
N ILE A 31 -2.68 -3.44 5.17
CA ILE A 31 -2.56 -4.23 3.95
C ILE A 31 -2.77 -3.30 2.76
N LYS A 32 -1.68 -3.01 2.04
CA LYS A 32 -1.71 -2.26 0.78
C LYS A 32 -2.12 -3.21 -0.35
N VAL A 33 -3.28 -2.96 -0.94
CA VAL A 33 -3.71 -3.68 -2.15
C VAL A 33 -3.26 -2.87 -3.37
N GLU A 34 -2.64 -3.55 -4.31
CA GLU A 34 -2.18 -2.96 -5.57
C GLU A 34 -2.75 -3.72 -6.77
N PRO A 35 -3.03 -3.04 -7.88
CA PRO A 35 -3.38 -3.72 -9.13
C PRO A 35 -2.13 -4.42 -9.70
N PRO A 36 -2.28 -5.30 -10.72
CA PRO A 36 -1.16 -6.01 -11.34
C PRO A 36 -0.01 -5.11 -11.81
N GLU A 37 -0.32 -3.90 -12.28
CA GLU A 37 0.66 -2.90 -12.70
C GLU A 37 1.38 -2.20 -11.54
N GLY A 38 0.92 -2.40 -10.30
CA GLY A 38 1.43 -1.74 -9.10
C GLY A 38 0.92 -0.32 -8.89
N ASP A 39 1.28 0.28 -7.75
CA ASP A 39 1.08 1.70 -7.51
C ASP A 39 1.98 2.54 -8.43
N PRO A 40 1.46 3.55 -9.17
CA PRO A 40 2.28 4.36 -10.07
C PRO A 40 3.43 5.08 -9.36
N SER A 41 3.32 5.32 -8.04
CA SER A 41 4.40 5.91 -7.26
C SER A 41 5.66 5.05 -7.16
N ARG A 42 5.58 3.75 -7.48
CA ARG A 42 6.76 2.88 -7.65
C ARG A 42 7.69 3.35 -8.77
N GLY A 43 7.17 4.10 -9.74
CA GLY A 43 7.93 4.73 -10.82
C GLY A 43 8.38 6.17 -10.52
N ILE A 44 8.18 6.68 -9.30
CA ILE A 44 8.55 8.05 -8.92
C ILE A 44 9.88 8.03 -8.18
N GLY A 45 10.85 8.81 -8.64
CA GLY A 45 12.15 8.94 -7.97
C GLY A 45 12.08 9.72 -6.64
N PRO A 46 13.18 9.76 -5.87
CA PRO A 46 14.49 9.17 -6.18
C PRO A 46 14.51 7.64 -6.05
N PHE A 47 15.53 6.99 -6.62
CA PHE A 47 15.64 5.53 -6.65
C PHE A 47 16.92 5.02 -5.96
N ILE A 48 16.82 3.84 -5.34
CA ILE A 48 17.98 2.98 -5.01
C ILE A 48 17.84 1.71 -5.84
N GLY A 49 18.69 1.57 -6.86
CA GLY A 49 18.50 0.55 -7.90
C GLY A 49 17.16 0.76 -8.61
N SER A 50 16.32 -0.27 -8.67
CA SER A 50 14.95 -0.19 -9.21
C SER A 50 13.88 0.22 -8.19
N ARG A 51 14.25 0.46 -6.93
CA ARG A 51 13.30 0.75 -5.85
C ARG A 51 13.08 2.25 -5.68
N SER A 52 11.84 2.70 -5.84
CA SER A 52 11.43 4.08 -5.52
C SER A 52 11.50 4.34 -4.02
N LEU A 53 12.27 5.37 -3.65
CA LEU A 53 12.30 5.90 -2.29
C LEU A 53 11.03 6.67 -1.94
N TYR A 54 10.36 7.26 -2.93
CA TYR A 54 9.07 7.91 -2.75
C TYR A 54 7.99 6.90 -2.31
N PHE A 55 7.87 5.78 -3.03
CA PHE A 55 6.94 4.72 -2.64
C PHE A 55 7.30 4.14 -1.27
N SER A 56 8.59 3.89 -1.04
CA SER A 56 9.08 3.28 0.19
C SER A 56 8.82 4.17 1.41
N SER A 57 9.01 5.49 1.29
CA SER A 57 8.80 6.42 2.39
C SER A 57 7.36 6.50 2.85
N LEU A 58 6.38 6.20 1.99
CA LEU A 58 4.94 6.24 2.30
C LEU A 58 4.31 4.88 2.65
N ASN A 59 5.03 3.78 2.40
CA ASN A 59 4.49 2.42 2.56
C ASN A 59 5.33 1.55 3.49
N THR A 60 6.34 2.11 4.15
CA THR A 60 7.07 1.44 5.25
C THR A 60 6.08 0.98 6.33
N GLY A 61 6.21 -0.27 6.75
CA GLY A 61 5.35 -0.88 7.78
C GLY A 61 4.05 -1.51 7.25
N LYS A 62 3.76 -1.38 5.96
CA LYS A 62 2.59 -2.02 5.33
C LYS A 62 2.95 -3.36 4.68
N ARG A 63 2.00 -4.29 4.64
CA ARG A 63 2.09 -5.54 3.87
C ARG A 63 1.46 -5.35 2.49
N GLY A 64 2.22 -5.60 1.43
CA GLY A 64 1.74 -5.45 0.05
C GLY A 64 1.14 -6.74 -0.50
N VAL A 65 0.02 -6.62 -1.22
CA VAL A 65 -0.61 -7.73 -1.94
C VAL A 65 -1.15 -7.21 -3.28
N VAL A 66 -0.94 -8.00 -4.33
CA VAL A 66 -1.43 -7.71 -5.68
C VAL A 66 -2.76 -8.43 -5.90
N ILE A 67 -3.81 -7.67 -6.25
CA ILE A 67 -5.14 -8.18 -6.58
C ILE A 67 -5.70 -7.42 -7.78
N ASP A 68 -6.10 -8.15 -8.82
CA ASP A 68 -6.87 -7.57 -9.92
C ASP A 68 -8.37 -7.52 -9.59
N LEU A 69 -8.81 -6.39 -9.04
CA LEU A 69 -10.21 -6.14 -8.68
C LEU A 69 -11.15 -6.02 -9.88
N LYS A 70 -10.67 -6.07 -11.12
CA LYS A 70 -11.52 -6.14 -12.32
C LYS A 70 -12.04 -7.56 -12.55
N THR A 71 -11.36 -8.58 -12.01
CA THR A 71 -11.77 -9.98 -12.13
C THR A 71 -12.77 -10.37 -11.03
N ALA A 72 -13.59 -11.38 -11.30
CA ALA A 72 -14.49 -11.94 -10.28
C ALA A 72 -13.69 -12.57 -9.12
N GLU A 73 -12.60 -13.26 -9.44
CA GLU A 73 -11.68 -13.85 -8.46
C GLU A 73 -11.06 -12.78 -7.55
N GLY A 74 -10.56 -11.69 -8.12
CA GLY A 74 -9.95 -10.62 -7.34
C GLY A 74 -10.95 -9.92 -6.41
N LYS A 75 -12.20 -9.75 -6.85
CA LYS A 75 -13.28 -9.24 -5.98
C LYS A 75 -13.65 -10.21 -4.86
N ALA A 76 -13.61 -11.52 -5.12
CA ALA A 76 -13.89 -12.53 -4.10
C ALA A 76 -12.74 -12.73 -3.11
N ARG A 77 -11.50 -12.41 -3.53
CA ARG A 77 -10.30 -12.48 -2.69
C ARG A 77 -10.15 -11.29 -1.74
N LEU A 78 -10.73 -10.13 -2.08
CA LEU A 78 -10.72 -8.94 -1.24
C LEU A 78 -11.68 -9.09 -0.05
#